data_AF-A0A967PEW8-F1
#
_entry.id   AF-A0A967PEW8-F1
#
_cell.length_a   1.000
_cell.length_b   1.000
_cell.length_c   1.000
_cell.angle_alpha   90.00
_cell.angle_beta   90.00
_cell.angle_gamma   90.00
#
_symmetry.space_group_name_H-M   'P 1'
#
loop_
_entity.id
_entity.type
_entity.pdbx_description
1 polymer ?
#
loop_
_entity_poly.entity_id
_entity_poly.type
_entity_poly.pdbx_seq_one_letter_code
_entity_poly.pdbx_strand_id
1 'polypeptide(L)' 'PVIRNADELTIRGLARAIIDIAERARDGNLTPDDLSGKTFSISNPGRKGNLVGGAIISQPNVGILRI' A
#
# COMPACT_ATOMS: atom_id res chain seq x y z
N PRO A 1 -1.06 -3.30 -4.03
CA PRO A 1 0.02 -4.20 -3.61
C PRO A 1 0.23 -4.16 -2.08
N VAL A 2 0.69 -5.27 -1.49
CA VAL A 2 0.77 -5.50 -0.04
C VAL A 2 2.21 -5.73 0.37
N ILE A 3 2.67 -5.03 1.41
CA ILE A 3 3.92 -5.33 2.10
C ILE A 3 3.59 -6.16 3.34
N ARG A 4 4.17 -7.36 3.42
CA ARG A 4 3.95 -8.31 4.52
C ARG A 4 4.96 -8.06 5.64
N ASN A 5 4.54 -8.32 6.88
CA ASN A 5 5.37 -8.24 8.09
C ASN A 5 6.12 -6.90 8.19
N ALA A 6 5.41 -5.80 7.92
CA ALA A 6 6.00 -4.46 7.87
C ALA A 6 6.57 -4.00 9.23
N ASP A 7 6.12 -4.61 10.34
CA ASP A 7 6.62 -4.43 11.70
C ASP A 7 8.03 -4.97 11.90
N GLU A 8 8.45 -5.99 11.14
CA GLU A 8 9.80 -6.56 11.19
C GLU A 8 10.81 -5.76 10.35
N LEU A 9 10.32 -4.85 9.50
CA LEU A 9 11.16 -4.08 8.58
C LEU A 9 11.68 -2.80 9.23
N THR A 10 12.97 -2.55 9.07
CA THR A 10 13.53 -1.21 9.28
C THR A 10 12.97 -0.23 8.25
N ILE A 11 13.04 1.08 8.52
CA ILE A 11 12.61 2.12 7.56
C ILE A 11 13.27 1.95 6.19
N ARG A 12 14.57 1.60 6.15
CA ARG A 12 15.28 1.31 4.91
C ARG A 12 14.75 0.05 4.22
N GLY A 13 14.44 -1.00 4.99
CA GLY A 13 13.82 -2.22 4.46
C GLY A 13 12.45 -1.94 3.85
N LEU A 14 11.62 -1.17 4.54
CA LEU A 14 10.31 -0.75 4.05
C LEU A 14 10.42 0.06 2.75
N ALA A 15 11.34 1.03 2.68
CA ALA A 15 11.58 1.81 1.46
C ALA A 15 11.95 0.92 0.26
N ARG A 16 12.82 -0.08 0.46
CA ARG A 16 13.18 -1.04 -0.59
C ARG A 16 11.98 -1.88 -1.02
N ALA A 17 11.19 -2.39 -0.08
CA ALA A 17 9.99 -3.17 -0.37
C ALA A 17 8.93 -2.35 -1.14
N ILE A 18 8.77 -1.08 -0.79
CA ILE A 18 7.89 -0.15 -1.52
C ILE A 18 8.36 0.02 -2.97
N ILE A 19 9.66 0.20 -3.18
CA ILE A 19 10.22 0.40 -4.53
C ILE A 19 10.01 -0.87 -5.38
N ASP A 20 10.40 -2.04 -4.85
CA ASP A 20 10.26 -3.33 -5.53
C ASP A 20 8.81 -3.58 -5.97
N ILE A 21 7.86 -3.44 -5.05
CA ILE A 21 6.46 -3.72 -5.36
C ILE A 21 5.84 -2.66 -6.28
N ALA A 22 6.35 -1.42 -6.25
CA ALA A 22 5.93 -0.36 -7.15
C ALA A 22 6.47 -0.58 -8.58
N GLU A 23 7.69 -1.08 -8.74
CA GLU A 23 8.25 -1.46 -10.03
C GLU A 23 7.45 -2.61 -10.65
N ARG A 24 7.23 -3.70 -9.89
CA ARG A 24 6.39 -4.82 -10.34
C ARG A 24 4.96 -4.39 -10.69
N ALA A 25 4.39 -3.43 -9.96
CA ALA A 25 3.09 -2.86 -10.27
C ALA A 25 3.06 -2.10 -11.60
N ARG A 26 4.10 -1.31 -11.90
CA ARG A 26 4.21 -0.56 -13.15
C ARG A 26 4.41 -1.48 -14.36
N ASP A 27 5.20 -2.54 -14.16
CA ASP A 27 5.50 -3.50 -15.23
C ASP A 27 4.37 -4.52 -15.44
N GLY A 28 3.30 -4.46 -14.64
CA GLY A 28 2.17 -5.38 -14.73
C GLY A 28 2.44 -6.78 -14.18
N ASN A 29 3.55 -6.97 -13.47
CA ASN A 29 4.04 -8.24 -12.95
C ASN A 29 3.57 -8.52 -11.51
N LEU A 30 2.40 -8.01 -11.11
CA LEU A 30 1.82 -8.33 -9.80
C LEU A 30 1.12 -9.67 -9.85
N THR A 31 1.41 -10.48 -8.85
CA THR A 31 0.70 -11.73 -8.61
C THR A 31 -0.57 -11.47 -7.77
N PRO A 32 -1.55 -12.40 -7.78
CA PRO A 32 -2.68 -12.32 -6.86
C PRO A 32 -2.27 -12.22 -5.39
N ASP A 33 -1.16 -12.87 -5.02
CA ASP A 33 -0.62 -12.85 -3.65
C ASP A 33 -0.04 -11.50 -3.25
N ASP A 34 0.42 -10.69 -4.21
CA ASP A 34 0.85 -9.31 -3.96
C ASP A 34 -0.32 -8.38 -3.66
N LEU A 35 -1.57 -8.80 -3.90
CA LEU A 35 -2.78 -8.00 -3.72
C LEU A 35 -3.63 -8.45 -2.52
N SER A 36 -3.41 -9.66 -2.01
CA SER A 36 -4.22 -10.31 -0.99
C SER A 36 -3.63 -10.19 0.43
N GLY A 37 -4.48 -10.36 1.45
CA GLY A 37 -4.03 -10.51 2.84
C GLY A 37 -3.52 -9.24 3.53
N LYS A 38 -3.85 -8.06 3.01
CA LYS A 38 -3.60 -6.78 3.70
C LYS A 38 -4.45 -6.67 4.97
N THR A 39 -3.88 -6.10 6.03
CA THR A 39 -4.57 -5.82 7.31
C THR A 39 -4.93 -4.34 7.45
N PHE A 40 -4.09 -3.47 6.89
CA PHE A 40 -4.24 -2.02 6.88
C PHE A 40 -3.94 -1.47 5.48
N SER A 41 -4.41 -0.26 5.19
CA SER A 41 -4.13 0.39 3.90
C SER A 41 -3.73 1.85 4.09
N ILE A 42 -2.80 2.31 3.25
CA ILE A 42 -2.41 3.72 3.17
C ILE A 42 -2.77 4.21 1.78
N SER A 43 -3.42 5.37 1.70
CA SER A 43 -3.81 6.01 0.45
C SER A 43 -3.30 7.45 0.42
N ASN A 44 -2.45 7.76 -0.56
CA ASN A 44 -1.94 9.09 -0.82
C ASN A 44 -2.24 9.45 -2.29
N PRO A 45 -3.27 10.25 -2.58
CA PRO A 45 -3.61 10.67 -3.95
C PRO A 45 -2.63 11.73 -4.49
N GLY A 46 -1.68 12.20 -3.68
CA GLY A 46 -0.64 13.15 -4.07
C GLY A 46 -1.19 14.53 -4.44
N ARG A 47 -0.37 15.30 -5.17
CA ARG A 47 -0.72 16.68 -5.59
C ARG A 47 -1.94 16.75 -6.52
N LYS A 48 -2.35 15.63 -7.13
CA LYS A 48 -3.52 15.54 -8.02
C LYS A 48 -4.80 15.13 -7.28
N GLY A 49 -4.72 14.86 -5.98
CA GLY A 49 -5.85 14.49 -5.13
C GLY A 49 -6.61 15.69 -4.56
N ASN A 50 -7.82 15.41 -4.07
CA ASN A 50 -8.57 16.34 -3.22
C ASN A 50 -7.89 16.52 -1.85
N LEU A 51 -7.80 17.77 -1.38
CA LEU A 51 -7.24 18.10 -0.05
C LEU A 51 -8.03 17.47 1.11
N VAL A 52 -9.36 17.32 0.95
CA VAL A 52 -10.24 16.77 1.98
C VAL A 52 -11.17 15.75 1.33
N GLY A 53 -11.31 14.58 1.97
CA GLY A 53 -12.23 13.54 1.55
C GLY A 53 -12.13 12.32 2.46
N GLY A 54 -13.27 11.68 2.71
CA GLY A 54 -13.32 10.40 3.42
C GLY A 54 -12.69 9.29 2.59
N ALA A 55 -11.97 8.38 3.26
CA ALA A 55 -11.42 7.19 2.63
C ALA A 55 -12.40 6.02 2.80
N ILE A 56 -12.57 5.22 1.75
CA ILE A 56 -13.39 4.01 1.79
C ILE A 56 -12.49 2.82 2.11
N ILE A 57 -12.86 2.09 3.16
CA ILE A 57 -12.14 0.89 3.58
C ILE A 57 -12.48 -0.26 2.62
N SER A 58 -11.46 -0.82 1.99
CA SER A 58 -11.57 -2.06 1.22
C SER A 58 -11.62 -3.23 2.19
N GLN A 59 -12.78 -3.87 2.31
CA GLN A 59 -12.99 -5.03 3.18
C GLN A 59 -12.06 -6.19 2.79
N PRO A 60 -11.54 -6.97 3.75
CA PRO A 60 -11.86 -7.01 5.19
C PRO A 60 -10.95 -6.12 6.08
N ASN A 61 -10.33 -5.08 5.52
CA ASN A 61 -9.39 -4.24 6.29
C ASN A 61 -10.09 -3.54 7.46
N VAL A 62 -9.36 -3.36 8.56
CA VAL A 62 -9.90 -2.69 9.76
C VAL A 62 -9.70 -1.18 9.74
N GLY A 63 -8.88 -0.65 8.83
CA GLY A 63 -8.58 0.78 8.77
C GLY A 63 -7.86 1.21 7.50
N ILE A 64 -7.91 2.53 7.27
CA ILE A 64 -7.21 3.21 6.20
C ILE A 64 -6.62 4.52 6.71
N LEU A 65 -5.34 4.76 6.45
CA LEU A 65 -4.72 6.07 6.64
C LEU A 65 -4.72 6.80 5.30
N ARG A 66 -5.28 8.01 5.29
CA ARG A 66 -5.23 8.90 4.15
C ARG A 66 -4.27 10.04 4.42
N ILE A 67 -3.35 10.27 3.48
CA ILE A 67 -2.33 11.33 3.52
C ILE A 67 -2.52 12.22 2.31
#